data_AF-A0A9X3YDV0-F1
#
_entry.id   AF-A0A9X3YDV0-F1
#
_cell.length_a   1.000
_cell.length_b   1.000
_cell.length_c   1.000
_cell.angle_alpha   90.00
_cell.angle_beta   90.00
_cell.angle_gamma   90.00
#
_symmetry.space_group_name_H-M   'P 1'
#
loop_
_entity.id
_entity.type
_entity.pdbx_description
1 polymer ?
#
loop_
_entity_poly.entity_id
_entity_poly.type
_entity_poly.pdbx_seq_one_letter_code
_entity_poly.pdbx_strand_id
1 'polypeptide(L)'
;MHRAAHVYNLSFCLEPDLLSQWRGYGSSQGVCLEFDDEELIDSLELTPYQVFKNRVIYTKEDSTVEARNEILAFFRQPEVQTAINADVMHEVIQATKLAHSLPPFFKNDGFKEEQEFRMVILPDRPFEGVNFRVNDSGLVPYLIIKAKDMLPLKNIRIGPRSNRAMMMDGISFLLQSRGYTSTRISFTETPFR
;
A
#
# COMPACT_ATOMS: atom_id res chain seq x y z
N MET A 1 9.56 -29.05 -2.17
CA MET A 1 9.23 -28.04 -1.14
C MET A 1 8.83 -26.76 -1.85
N HIS A 2 7.55 -26.37 -1.83
CA HIS A 2 7.16 -25.03 -2.27
C HIS A 2 7.77 -24.03 -1.29
N ARG A 3 8.83 -23.32 -1.70
CA ARG A 3 9.21 -22.07 -1.05
C ARG A 3 8.09 -21.10 -1.39
N ALA A 4 7.24 -20.77 -0.43
CA ALA A 4 6.33 -19.64 -0.58
C ALA A 4 7.21 -18.41 -0.89
N ALA A 5 7.01 -17.79 -2.05
CA ALA A 5 7.62 -16.50 -2.30
C ALA A 5 7.08 -15.52 -1.24
N HIS A 6 7.98 -14.82 -0.56
CA HIS A 6 7.56 -13.82 0.42
C HIS A 6 7.10 -12.57 -0.33
N VAL A 7 5.80 -12.35 -0.33
CA VAL A 7 5.17 -11.20 -0.97
C VAL A 7 4.66 -10.28 0.14
N TYR A 8 5.08 -9.03 0.09
CA TYR A 8 4.67 -8.01 1.03
C TYR A 8 3.76 -7.02 0.31
N ASN A 9 2.79 -6.46 1.01
CA ASN A 9 1.99 -5.37 0.47
C ASN A 9 1.90 -4.20 1.43
N LEU A 10 1.77 -3.01 0.85
CA LEU A 10 1.37 -1.78 1.50
C LEU A 10 0.08 -1.31 0.82
N SER A 11 -0.99 -1.15 1.60
CA SER A 11 -2.32 -0.81 1.09
C SER A 11 -2.69 0.62 1.46
N PHE A 12 -3.30 1.32 0.50
CA PHE A 12 -3.83 2.68 0.59
C PHE A 12 -5.31 2.66 0.20
N CYS A 13 -6.03 3.75 0.50
CA CYS A 13 -7.42 3.97 0.09
C CYS A 13 -7.47 5.19 -0.83
N LEU A 14 -8.13 5.07 -1.99
CA LEU A 14 -8.29 6.19 -2.92
C LEU A 14 -9.29 7.25 -2.43
N GLU A 15 -10.18 6.89 -1.50
CA GLU A 15 -11.10 7.81 -0.83
C GLU A 15 -10.50 8.27 0.52
N PRO A 16 -9.97 9.50 0.62
CA PRO A 16 -9.26 9.96 1.81
C PRO A 16 -10.17 10.23 3.02
N ASP A 17 -11.49 10.25 2.85
CA ASP A 17 -12.42 10.55 3.93
C ASP A 17 -13.61 9.57 4.01
N LEU A 18 -13.31 8.29 4.21
CA LEU A 18 -14.32 7.23 4.28
C LEU A 18 -14.62 6.81 5.73
N LEU A 19 -15.91 6.73 6.09
CA LEU A 19 -16.35 6.37 7.45
C LEU A 19 -15.87 4.98 7.90
N SER A 20 -15.91 3.99 7.01
CA SER A 20 -15.42 2.63 7.30
C SER A 20 -13.93 2.63 7.62
N GLN A 21 -13.12 3.46 6.95
CA GLN A 21 -11.69 3.61 7.23
C GLN A 21 -11.45 4.26 8.60
N TRP A 22 -12.23 5.28 8.95
CA TRP A 22 -12.15 5.87 10.30
C TRP A 22 -12.51 4.88 11.39
N ARG A 23 -13.49 4.00 11.15
CA ARG A 23 -13.86 2.93 12.09
C ARG A 23 -12.80 1.85 12.19
N GLY A 24 -12.22 1.43 11.07
CA GLY A 24 -11.25 0.34 11.01
C GLY A 24 -9.84 0.74 11.48
N TYR A 25 -9.37 1.92 11.07
CA TYR A 25 -7.98 2.34 11.23
C TYR A 25 -7.81 3.64 12.01
N GLY A 26 -8.87 4.45 12.13
CA GLY A 26 -8.83 5.75 12.79
C GLY A 26 -8.69 5.71 14.31
N SER A 27 -8.92 4.57 14.96
CA SER A 27 -8.80 4.36 16.43
C SER A 27 -9.23 5.59 17.28
N SER A 28 -8.51 5.93 18.36
CA SER A 28 -8.83 7.07 19.23
C SER A 28 -8.27 8.41 18.71
N GLN A 29 -7.15 8.38 17.98
CA GLN A 29 -6.40 9.57 17.55
C GLN A 29 -5.80 9.43 16.13
N GLY A 30 -6.43 8.62 15.28
CA GLY A 30 -5.94 8.34 13.94
C GLY A 30 -6.01 9.53 13.01
N VAL A 31 -5.08 9.52 12.07
CA VAL A 31 -4.96 10.48 10.98
C VAL A 31 -4.89 9.72 9.67
N CYS A 32 -5.32 10.34 8.58
CA CYS A 32 -5.06 9.86 7.23
C CYS A 32 -3.87 10.61 6.65
N LEU A 33 -2.88 9.86 6.16
CA LEU A 33 -1.71 10.40 5.46
C LEU A 33 -1.96 10.30 3.96
N GLU A 34 -1.95 11.43 3.28
CA GLU A 34 -2.26 11.52 1.86
C GLU A 34 -0.98 11.73 1.04
N PHE A 35 -0.84 10.94 -0.02
CA PHE A 35 0.30 10.97 -0.92
C PHE A 35 -0.18 11.02 -2.36
N ASP A 36 0.66 11.62 -3.21
CA ASP A 36 0.62 11.33 -4.64
C ASP A 36 1.37 10.01 -4.89
N ASP A 37 0.83 9.12 -5.74
CA ASP A 37 1.34 7.76 -5.86
C ASP A 37 2.63 7.66 -6.69
N GLU A 38 2.85 8.58 -7.64
CA GLU A 38 4.10 8.68 -8.39
C GLU A 38 5.19 9.27 -7.50
N GLU A 39 4.93 10.40 -6.85
CA GLU A 39 5.89 11.03 -5.95
C GLU A 39 6.29 10.09 -4.80
N LEU A 40 5.32 9.36 -4.23
CA LEU A 40 5.60 8.42 -3.15
C LEU A 40 6.58 7.35 -3.60
N ILE A 41 6.35 6.70 -4.74
CA ILE A 41 7.24 5.67 -5.25
C ILE A 41 8.64 6.22 -5.52
N ASP A 42 8.72 7.38 -6.15
CA ASP A 42 9.99 8.03 -6.45
C ASP A 42 10.77 8.40 -5.19
N SER A 43 10.07 8.67 -4.08
CA SER A 43 10.69 8.99 -2.79
C SER A 43 11.25 7.79 -2.04
N LEU A 44 10.91 6.54 -2.39
CA LEU A 44 11.25 5.35 -1.61
C LEU A 44 12.53 4.65 -2.09
N GLU A 45 13.29 4.12 -1.14
CA GLU A 45 14.43 3.23 -1.39
C GLU A 45 13.92 1.82 -1.71
N LEU A 46 13.61 1.57 -2.98
CA LEU A 46 12.98 0.33 -3.44
C LEU A 46 13.96 -0.71 -3.97
N THR A 47 15.25 -0.41 -4.11
CA THR A 47 16.28 -1.41 -4.44
C THR A 47 16.67 -2.18 -3.17
N PRO A 48 16.75 -3.52 -3.15
CA PRO A 48 16.73 -4.47 -4.28
C PRO A 48 15.38 -5.21 -4.43
N TYR A 49 14.27 -4.50 -4.30
CA TYR A 49 12.94 -5.09 -4.42
C TYR A 49 12.36 -4.89 -5.82
N GLN A 50 11.66 -5.91 -6.32
CA GLN A 50 10.71 -5.75 -7.41
C GLN A 50 9.41 -5.19 -6.84
N VAL A 51 8.83 -4.19 -7.50
CA VAL A 51 7.66 -3.48 -6.99
C VAL A 51 6.61 -3.36 -8.08
N PHE A 52 5.37 -3.70 -7.74
CA PHE A 52 4.20 -3.53 -8.59
C PHE A 52 3.18 -2.67 -7.84
N LYS A 53 2.55 -1.72 -8.52
CA LYS A 53 1.47 -0.91 -7.95
C LYS A 53 0.21 -1.01 -8.80
N ASN A 54 -0.95 -1.18 -8.16
CA ASN A 54 -2.21 -1.19 -8.87
C ASN A 54 -3.39 -1.01 -7.90
N ARG A 55 -4.56 -0.67 -8.46
CA ARG A 55 -5.84 -0.78 -7.77
C ARG A 55 -6.15 -2.26 -7.50
N VAL A 56 -6.85 -2.51 -6.40
CA VAL A 56 -7.38 -3.85 -6.11
C VAL A 56 -8.51 -4.18 -7.06
N ILE A 57 -8.45 -5.38 -7.63
CA ILE A 57 -9.45 -6.00 -8.47
C ILE A 57 -10.45 -6.71 -7.54
N TYR A 58 -11.68 -6.20 -7.56
CA TYR A 58 -12.79 -6.71 -6.78
C TYR A 58 -13.60 -7.69 -7.63
N THR A 59 -13.69 -8.95 -7.19
CA THR A 59 -14.38 -10.01 -7.93
C THR A 59 -15.19 -10.91 -7.00
N LYS A 60 -16.24 -11.53 -7.54
CA LYS A 60 -16.95 -12.62 -6.87
C LYS A 60 -16.31 -13.96 -7.23
N GLU A 61 -16.59 -14.99 -6.43
CA GLU A 61 -16.06 -16.34 -6.63
C GLU A 61 -16.52 -16.97 -7.97
N ASP A 62 -17.69 -16.58 -8.47
CA ASP A 62 -18.29 -17.08 -9.72
C ASP A 62 -17.94 -16.24 -10.97
N SER A 63 -17.28 -15.10 -10.82
CA SER A 63 -16.91 -14.16 -11.90
C SER A 63 -15.62 -14.57 -12.63
N THR A 64 -15.59 -15.81 -13.14
CA THR A 64 -14.38 -16.41 -13.75
C THR A 64 -13.89 -15.67 -15.00
N VAL A 65 -14.79 -15.11 -15.80
CA VAL A 65 -14.44 -14.41 -17.05
C VAL A 65 -13.86 -13.03 -16.76
N GLU A 66 -14.47 -12.29 -15.85
CA GLU A 66 -14.01 -10.98 -15.40
C GLU A 66 -12.65 -11.10 -14.73
N ALA A 67 -12.50 -12.05 -13.79
CA ALA A 67 -11.22 -12.32 -13.16
C ALA A 67 -10.14 -12.68 -14.19
N ARG A 68 -10.46 -13.52 -15.19
CA ARG A 68 -9.53 -13.84 -16.28
C ARG A 68 -9.13 -12.60 -17.08
N ASN A 69 -10.06 -11.72 -17.40
CA ASN A 69 -9.77 -10.50 -18.16
C ASN A 69 -8.86 -9.55 -17.36
N GLU A 70 -9.10 -9.42 -16.06
CA GLU A 70 -8.28 -8.60 -15.17
C GLU A 70 -6.88 -9.17 -14.99
N ILE A 71 -6.75 -10.50 -14.87
CA ILE A 71 -5.46 -11.20 -14.89
C ILE A 71 -4.71 -10.85 -16.19
N LEU A 72 -5.36 -11.03 -17.35
CA LEU A 72 -4.75 -10.74 -18.65
C LEU A 72 -4.39 -9.26 -18.81
N ALA A 73 -5.18 -8.35 -18.25
CA ALA A 73 -4.91 -6.92 -18.28
C ALA A 73 -3.67 -6.58 -17.43
N PHE A 74 -3.54 -7.14 -16.23
CA PHE A 74 -2.36 -6.98 -15.39
C PHE A 74 -1.08 -7.40 -16.11
N PHE A 75 -1.07 -8.59 -16.73
CA PHE A 75 0.11 -9.07 -17.47
C PHE A 75 0.48 -8.24 -18.70
N ARG A 76 -0.45 -7.42 -19.23
CA ARG A 76 -0.18 -6.52 -20.36
C ARG A 76 0.37 -5.14 -19.95
N GLN A 77 0.46 -4.85 -18.65
CA GLN A 77 1.00 -3.57 -18.20
C GLN A 77 2.47 -3.43 -18.61
N PRO A 78 2.92 -2.27 -19.13
CA PRO A 78 4.29 -2.08 -19.62
C PRO A 78 5.37 -2.43 -18.59
N GLU A 79 5.15 -2.08 -17.33
CA GLU A 79 6.06 -2.32 -16.21
C GLU A 79 6.19 -3.82 -15.93
N VAL A 80 5.06 -4.53 -15.96
CA VAL A 80 5.01 -5.99 -15.82
C VAL A 80 5.71 -6.66 -16.99
N GLN A 81 5.43 -6.24 -18.22
CA GLN A 81 6.06 -6.80 -19.40
C GLN A 81 7.58 -6.54 -19.44
N THR A 82 8.02 -5.38 -18.95
CA THR A 82 9.44 -5.05 -18.79
C THR A 82 10.10 -5.97 -17.78
N ALA A 83 9.46 -6.21 -16.63
CA ALA A 83 9.97 -7.13 -15.61
C ALA A 83 10.09 -8.57 -16.13
N ILE A 84 9.12 -9.05 -16.93
CA ILE A 84 9.17 -10.37 -17.59
C ILE A 84 10.37 -10.47 -18.53
N ASN A 85 10.61 -9.42 -19.32
CA ASN A 85 11.60 -9.44 -20.39
C ASN A 85 13.04 -9.14 -19.91
N ALA A 86 13.22 -8.70 -18.66
CA ALA A 86 14.50 -8.27 -18.11
C ALA A 86 15.51 -9.41 -17.91
N ASP A 87 15.06 -10.67 -17.76
CA ASP A 87 15.93 -11.80 -17.48
C ASP A 87 15.47 -13.09 -18.19
N VAL A 88 15.78 -13.15 -19.49
CA VAL A 88 15.42 -14.27 -20.39
C VAL A 88 16.09 -15.60 -19.97
N MET A 89 17.23 -15.55 -19.27
CA MET A 89 17.96 -16.75 -18.82
C MET A 89 17.24 -17.46 -17.66
N HIS A 90 16.40 -16.74 -16.92
CA HIS A 90 15.70 -17.23 -15.74
C HIS A 90 14.16 -17.07 -15.85
N GLU A 91 13.61 -17.33 -17.02
CA GLU A 91 12.18 -17.20 -17.35
C GLU A 91 11.25 -17.84 -16.29
N VAL A 92 11.56 -19.07 -15.85
CA VAL A 92 10.74 -19.80 -14.84
C VAL A 92 10.72 -19.07 -13.49
N ILE A 93 11.84 -18.47 -13.08
CA ILE A 93 11.95 -17.73 -11.81
C ILE A 93 11.12 -16.45 -11.90
N GLN A 94 11.22 -15.72 -13.02
CA GLN A 94 10.45 -14.49 -13.23
C GLN A 94 8.95 -14.77 -13.34
N ALA A 95 8.55 -15.81 -14.09
CA ALA A 95 7.16 -16.26 -14.16
C ALA A 95 6.60 -16.61 -12.78
N THR A 96 7.40 -17.27 -11.93
CA THR A 96 7.02 -17.60 -10.56
C THR A 96 6.87 -16.35 -9.70
N LYS A 97 7.83 -15.41 -9.75
CA LYS A 97 7.75 -14.13 -9.02
C LYS A 97 6.49 -13.35 -9.42
N LEU A 98 6.21 -13.26 -10.72
CA LEU A 98 5.06 -12.53 -11.23
C LEU A 98 3.72 -13.21 -10.89
N ALA A 99 3.66 -14.54 -10.95
CA ALA A 99 2.49 -15.29 -10.49
C ALA A 99 2.19 -15.05 -9.01
N HIS A 100 3.22 -14.79 -8.19
CA HIS A 100 3.06 -14.45 -6.78
C HIS A 100 2.76 -12.97 -6.51
N SER A 101 3.11 -12.04 -7.41
CA SER A 101 2.82 -10.62 -7.23
C SER A 101 1.37 -10.25 -7.51
N LEU A 102 0.65 -11.08 -8.27
CA LEU A 102 -0.73 -10.82 -8.68
C LEU A 102 -1.81 -11.06 -7.60
N PRO A 103 -1.82 -12.18 -6.84
CA PRO A 103 -2.87 -12.47 -5.87
C PRO A 103 -3.14 -11.36 -4.84
N PRO A 104 -2.14 -10.62 -4.33
CA PRO A 104 -2.39 -9.49 -3.45
C PRO A 104 -3.20 -8.35 -4.08
N PHE A 105 -3.46 -8.34 -5.38
CA PHE A 105 -4.37 -7.38 -6.01
C PHE A 105 -5.81 -7.87 -6.08
N PHE A 106 -6.13 -9.10 -5.69
CA PHE A 106 -7.51 -9.62 -5.72
C PHE A 106 -8.16 -9.54 -4.34
N LYS A 107 -9.45 -9.16 -4.33
CA LYS A 107 -10.28 -9.14 -3.11
C LYS A 107 -11.73 -9.45 -3.45
N ASN A 108 -12.46 -9.96 -2.48
CA ASN A 108 -13.90 -10.15 -2.61
C ASN A 108 -14.62 -8.81 -2.82
N ASP A 109 -15.64 -8.78 -3.66
CA ASP A 109 -16.36 -7.56 -4.04
C ASP A 109 -17.09 -6.87 -2.89
N GLY A 110 -17.42 -7.58 -1.81
CA GLY A 110 -17.96 -7.01 -0.58
C GLY A 110 -17.05 -5.97 0.08
N PHE A 111 -15.76 -5.96 -0.26
CA PHE A 111 -14.79 -4.98 0.24
C PHE A 111 -14.57 -3.79 -0.70
N LYS A 112 -15.34 -3.67 -1.79
CA LYS A 112 -15.18 -2.61 -2.81
C LYS A 112 -15.24 -1.19 -2.23
N GLU A 113 -15.95 -1.00 -1.12
CA GLU A 113 -16.01 0.27 -0.39
C GLU A 113 -14.61 0.78 -0.01
N GLU A 114 -13.66 -0.12 0.27
CA GLU A 114 -12.31 0.28 0.71
C GLU A 114 -11.49 0.97 -0.38
N GLN A 115 -11.87 0.87 -1.66
CA GLN A 115 -11.20 1.52 -2.79
C GLN A 115 -9.67 1.38 -2.74
N GLU A 116 -9.20 0.17 -2.39
CA GLU A 116 -7.79 -0.07 -2.15
C GLU A 116 -6.92 0.14 -3.39
N PHE A 117 -5.77 0.77 -3.14
CA PHE A 117 -4.61 0.81 -4.02
C PHE A 117 -3.45 0.16 -3.29
N ARG A 118 -2.75 -0.78 -3.94
CA ARG A 118 -1.69 -1.57 -3.30
C ARG A 118 -0.37 -1.36 -3.99
N MET A 119 0.69 -1.29 -3.19
CA MET A 119 2.06 -1.54 -3.61
C MET A 119 2.44 -2.94 -3.13
N VAL A 120 2.85 -3.80 -4.06
CA VAL A 120 3.27 -5.17 -3.82
C VAL A 120 4.77 -5.27 -4.03
N ILE A 121 5.48 -5.72 -3.01
CA ILE A 121 6.94 -5.70 -2.91
C ILE A 121 7.46 -7.13 -2.80
N LEU A 122 8.36 -7.49 -3.71
CA LEU A 122 8.99 -8.81 -3.79
C LEU A 122 10.50 -8.64 -3.63
N PRO A 123 11.10 -9.18 -2.55
CA PRO A 123 12.55 -9.23 -2.41
C PRO A 123 13.20 -10.10 -3.48
N ASP A 124 14.37 -9.68 -3.95
CA ASP A 124 15.16 -10.46 -4.90
C ASP A 124 15.70 -11.75 -4.28
N ARG A 125 16.03 -11.71 -2.98
CA ARG A 125 16.47 -12.89 -2.22
C ARG A 125 15.50 -13.22 -1.09
N PRO A 126 15.31 -14.51 -0.76
CA PRO A 126 14.55 -14.90 0.41
C PRO A 126 15.07 -14.21 1.68
N PHE A 127 14.16 -13.70 2.50
CA PHE A 127 14.43 -13.05 3.79
C PHE A 127 15.22 -11.74 3.74
N GLU A 128 15.49 -11.19 2.55
CA GLU A 128 16.18 -9.92 2.39
C GLU A 128 15.38 -8.76 3.00
N GLY A 129 15.99 -8.04 3.94
CA GLY A 129 15.36 -6.92 4.66
C GLY A 129 14.21 -7.31 5.59
N VAL A 130 13.97 -8.60 5.83
CA VAL A 130 12.82 -9.07 6.60
C VAL A 130 13.04 -8.86 8.09
N ASN A 131 12.09 -8.16 8.70
CA ASN A 131 11.96 -7.94 10.13
C ASN A 131 10.73 -8.70 10.66
N PHE A 132 10.61 -8.81 11.98
CA PHE A 132 9.50 -9.49 12.63
C PHE A 132 8.91 -8.63 13.74
N ARG A 133 7.57 -8.57 13.79
CA ARG A 133 6.82 -7.98 14.89
C ARG A 133 5.89 -9.03 15.49
N VAL A 134 5.56 -8.84 16.76
CA VAL A 134 4.57 -9.69 17.46
C VAL A 134 3.24 -8.94 17.48
N ASN A 135 2.16 -9.66 17.18
CA ASN A 135 0.78 -9.21 17.43
C ASN A 135 -0.03 -10.35 18.06
N ASP A 136 -1.33 -10.13 18.25
CA ASP A 136 -2.25 -11.13 18.84
C ASP A 136 -2.33 -12.44 18.05
N SER A 137 -1.91 -12.43 16.78
CA SER A 137 -1.89 -13.61 15.89
C SER A 137 -0.51 -14.28 15.80
N GLY A 138 0.52 -13.75 16.47
CA GLY A 138 1.87 -14.32 16.54
C GLY A 138 2.95 -13.48 15.86
N LEU A 139 3.95 -14.15 15.29
CA LEU A 139 5.09 -13.52 14.60
C LEU A 139 4.73 -13.16 13.17
N VAL A 140 4.75 -11.87 12.85
CA VAL A 140 4.41 -11.33 11.53
C VAL A 140 5.67 -10.76 10.87
N PRO A 141 6.09 -11.30 9.70
CA PRO A 141 7.19 -10.74 8.94
C PRO A 141 6.77 -9.42 8.27
N TYR A 142 7.69 -8.46 8.20
CA TYR A 142 7.49 -7.19 7.49
C TYR A 142 8.80 -6.63 6.93
N LEU A 143 8.69 -5.77 5.93
CA LEU A 143 9.82 -5.01 5.39
C LEU A 143 9.79 -3.57 5.93
N ILE A 144 10.98 -3.00 6.10
CA ILE A 144 11.15 -1.56 6.35
C ILE A 144 11.65 -0.95 5.04
N ILE A 145 10.82 -0.11 4.43
CA ILE A 145 11.19 0.68 3.26
C ILE A 145 11.40 2.11 3.74
N LYS A 146 12.59 2.65 3.47
CA LYS A 146 12.94 4.01 3.85
C LYS A 146 12.61 4.97 2.71
N ALA A 147 12.33 6.21 3.07
CA ALA A 147 12.39 7.31 2.11
C ALA A 147 13.86 7.67 1.86
N LYS A 148 14.19 8.05 0.62
CA LYS A 148 15.50 8.60 0.24
C LYS A 148 15.80 9.87 1.02
N ASP A 149 14.78 10.70 1.18
CA ASP A 149 14.77 11.94 1.97
C ASP A 149 13.51 12.00 2.85
N MET A 150 12.64 12.98 2.62
CA MET A 150 11.33 13.10 3.27
C MET A 150 10.24 12.43 2.42
N LEU A 151 9.27 11.79 3.08
CA LEU A 151 8.07 11.31 2.39
C LEU A 151 7.28 12.49 1.81
N PRO A 152 6.75 12.40 0.58
CA PRO A 152 6.06 13.50 -0.12
C PRO A 152 4.62 13.67 0.37
N LEU A 153 4.48 14.01 1.65
CA LEU A 153 3.20 14.09 2.33
C LEU A 153 2.40 15.32 1.88
N LYS A 154 1.28 15.08 1.19
CA LYS A 154 0.42 16.14 0.64
C LYS A 154 -0.53 16.72 1.67
N ASN A 155 -1.10 15.86 2.50
CA ASN A 155 -2.09 16.25 3.50
C ASN A 155 -2.08 15.27 4.69
N ILE A 156 -2.34 15.79 5.88
CA ILE A 156 -2.71 15.02 7.06
C ILE A 156 -4.14 15.38 7.42
N ARG A 157 -5.06 14.42 7.28
CA ARG A 157 -6.46 14.59 7.68
C ARG A 157 -6.67 14.05 9.08
N ILE A 158 -7.15 14.92 9.97
CA ILE A 158 -7.47 14.60 11.36
C ILE A 158 -8.87 14.02 11.45
N GLY A 159 -8.98 12.84 12.05
CA GLY A 159 -10.23 12.12 12.26
C GLY A 159 -11.27 12.84 13.15
N PRO A 160 -12.45 12.24 13.34
CA PRO A 160 -13.67 12.96 13.77
C PRO A 160 -13.88 13.07 15.29
N ARG A 161 -12.83 13.04 16.11
CA ARG A 161 -12.93 13.03 17.59
C ARG A 161 -12.80 14.40 18.24
N SER A 162 -13.14 14.53 19.53
CA SER A 162 -13.38 15.82 20.21
C SER A 162 -12.17 16.76 20.32
N ASN A 163 -10.93 16.26 20.33
CA ASN A 163 -9.75 17.08 20.61
C ASN A 163 -8.99 17.53 19.35
N ARG A 164 -9.72 17.94 18.30
CA ARG A 164 -9.18 18.21 16.97
C ARG A 164 -8.18 19.37 16.94
N ALA A 165 -8.44 20.43 17.70
CA ALA A 165 -7.58 21.61 17.75
C ALA A 165 -6.20 21.28 18.36
N MET A 166 -6.16 20.63 19.52
CA MET A 166 -4.91 20.20 20.14
C MET A 166 -4.12 19.24 19.24
N MET A 167 -4.81 18.35 18.52
CA MET A 167 -4.17 17.45 17.57
C MET A 167 -3.57 18.21 16.39
N MET A 168 -4.27 19.21 15.86
CA MET A 168 -3.77 20.07 14.78
C MET A 168 -2.50 20.81 15.21
N ASP A 169 -2.49 21.39 16.40
CA ASP A 169 -1.32 22.10 16.92
C ASP A 169 -0.11 21.17 17.07
N GLY A 170 -0.32 19.98 17.65
CA GLY A 170 0.73 18.97 17.82
C GLY A 170 1.28 18.45 16.50
N ILE A 171 0.40 18.16 15.52
CA ILE A 171 0.81 17.72 14.19
C ILE A 171 1.56 18.84 13.46
N SER A 172 1.08 20.08 13.54
CA SER A 172 1.74 21.24 12.94
C SER A 172 3.15 21.43 13.49
N PHE A 173 3.30 21.35 14.82
CA PHE A 173 4.61 21.44 15.47
C PHE A 173 5.53 20.29 15.05
N LEU A 174 5.02 19.05 14.98
CA LEU A 174 5.78 17.90 14.51
C LEU A 174 6.27 18.11 13.06
N LEU A 175 5.39 18.50 12.15
CA LEU A 175 5.73 18.73 10.75
C LEU A 175 6.82 19.81 10.61
N GLN A 176 6.67 20.95 11.29
CA GLN A 176 7.66 22.02 11.28
C GLN A 176 9.02 21.54 11.82
N SER A 177 9.03 20.78 12.93
CA SER A 177 10.26 20.23 13.51
C SER A 177 11.00 19.24 12.60
N ARG A 178 10.28 18.67 11.61
CA ARG A 178 10.80 17.71 10.63
C ARG A 178 11.05 18.33 9.25
N GLY A 179 10.87 19.64 9.10
CA GLY A 179 11.13 20.35 7.84
C GLY A 179 9.98 20.31 6.82
N TYR A 180 8.80 19.85 7.21
CA TYR A 180 7.61 19.88 6.35
C TYR A 180 6.99 21.28 6.35
N THR A 181 7.09 21.98 5.22
CA THR A 181 6.59 23.36 5.06
C THR A 181 5.36 23.47 4.16
N SER A 182 5.12 22.49 3.29
CA SER A 182 4.04 22.50 2.28
C SER A 182 2.91 21.51 2.55
N THR A 183 3.04 20.64 3.55
CA THR A 183 2.03 19.65 3.91
C THR A 183 0.79 20.33 4.49
N ARG A 184 -0.38 20.04 3.91
CA ARG A 184 -1.66 20.55 4.41
C ARG A 184 -2.09 19.77 5.66
N ILE A 185 -2.79 20.43 6.57
CA ILE A 185 -3.50 19.77 7.67
C ILE A 185 -4.97 20.09 7.50
N SER A 186 -5.81 19.06 7.54
CA SER A 186 -7.25 19.18 7.33
C SER A 186 -8.01 18.33 8.34
N PHE A 187 -9.32 18.52 8.32
CA PHE A 187 -10.27 17.84 9.18
C PHE A 187 -11.12 16.91 8.30
N THR A 188 -11.43 15.71 8.79
CA THR A 188 -12.52 14.93 8.20
C THR A 188 -13.84 15.73 8.23
N GLU A 189 -14.57 15.64 7.14
CA GLU A 189 -15.94 16.12 6.96
C GLU A 189 -16.96 15.00 7.21
N THR A 190 -16.50 13.74 7.20
CA THR A 190 -17.33 12.58 7.46
C THR A 190 -17.90 12.62 8.88
N PRO A 191 -19.23 12.57 9.03
CA PRO A 191 -19.86 12.55 10.34
C PRO A 191 -19.56 11.22 11.04
N PHE A 192 -19.11 11.32 12.29
CA PHE A 192 -18.86 10.15 13.14
C PHE A 192 -19.83 10.19 14.31
N ARG A 193 -20.63 9.12 14.43
CA ARG A 193 -21.56 8.91 15.54
C ARG A 193 -20.95 7.91 16.51
#